data_AF-A0A1K1T2I9-F1
#
_entry.id   AF-A0A1K1T2I9-F1
#
_cell.length_a   1.000
_cell.length_b   1.000
_cell.length_c   1.000
_cell.angle_alpha   90.00
_cell.angle_beta   90.00
_cell.angle_gamma   90.00
#
_symmetry.space_group_name_H-M   'P 1'
#
loop_
_entity.id
_entity.type
_entity.pdbx_description
1 polymer ?
#
loop_
_entity_poly.entity_id
_entity_poly.type
_entity_poly.pdbx_seq_one_letter_code
_entity_poly.pdbx_strand_id
1 'polypeptide(L)' 'MEKALKCTTSEIKSFAKGILSDFTAVHNAILLKWSNGPVEGQINKLKTIKRQIYGRCSLELLKRRLVIQLD' A
#
# COMPACT_ATOMS: atom_id res chain seq x y z
N MET A 1 8.22 21.57 3.23
CA MET A 1 9.22 20.49 3.37
C MET A 1 10.43 20.91 4.22
N GLU A 2 11.01 22.09 4.01
CA GLU A 2 12.21 22.52 4.74
C GLU A 2 12.10 22.49 6.27
N LYS A 3 10.96 22.92 6.83
CA LYS A 3 10.70 22.87 8.28
C LYS A 3 10.66 21.44 8.81
N ALA A 4 10.12 20.50 8.03
CA ALA A 4 10.05 19.08 8.39
C ALA A 4 11.42 18.39 8.31
N LEU A 5 12.25 18.76 7.33
CA LEU A 5 13.63 18.26 7.21
C LEU A 5 14.56 18.79 8.31
N LYS A 6 14.26 19.97 8.87
CA LYS A 6 15.00 20.58 9.99
C LYS A 6 14.48 20.13 11.37
N CYS A 7 13.41 19.34 11.43
CA CYS A 7 12.81 18.92 12.69
C CYS A 7 13.75 17.99 13.48
N THR A 8 13.74 18.08 14.82
CA THR A 8 14.66 17.28 15.65
C THR A 8 14.32 15.79 15.59
N THR A 9 13.05 15.43 15.40
CA THR A 9 12.56 14.06 15.33
C THR A 9 12.96 13.35 14.02
N SER A 10 13.47 12.14 14.16
CA SER A 10 14.04 11.36 13.05
C SER A 10 12.97 10.85 12.09
N GLU A 11 11.78 10.60 12.62
CA GLU A 11 10.60 10.06 11.95
C GLU A 11 10.06 11.09 10.96
N ILE A 12 9.91 12.34 11.41
CA ILE A 12 9.42 13.45 10.59
C ILE A 12 10.41 13.76 9.46
N LYS A 13 11.71 13.72 9.75
CA LYS A 13 12.77 13.86 8.74
C LYS A 13 12.70 12.76 7.68
N SER A 14 12.57 11.50 8.11
CA SER A 14 12.54 10.34 7.21
C SER A 14 11.28 10.35 6.34
N PHE A 15 10.13 10.68 6.94
CA PHE A 15 8.88 10.87 6.21
C PHE A 15 8.99 11.97 5.13
N ALA A 16 9.53 13.14 5.50
CA ALA A 16 9.74 14.23 4.55
C ALA A 16 10.71 13.85 3.42
N LYS A 17 11.76 13.07 3.71
CA LYS A 17 12.65 12.54 2.67
C LYS A 17 11.93 11.57 1.74
N GLY A 18 11.10 10.68 2.27
CA GLY A 18 10.29 9.74 1.49
C GLY A 18 9.35 10.46 0.52
N ILE A 19 8.57 11.43 1.01
CA ILE A 19 7.69 12.22 0.13
C ILE A 19 8.48 13.00 -0.93
N LEU A 20 9.67 13.52 -0.58
CA LEU A 20 10.49 14.24 -1.56
C LEU A 20 11.00 13.29 -2.67
N SER A 21 11.43 12.09 -2.29
CA SER A 21 11.84 11.04 -3.23
C SER A 21 10.70 10.68 -4.19
N ASP A 22 9.47 10.56 -3.65
CA ASP A 22 8.30 10.13 -4.40
C ASP A 22 7.46 11.31 -4.92
N PHE A 23 8.03 12.52 -4.98
CA PHE A 23 7.29 13.76 -5.24
C PHE A 23 6.44 13.68 -6.52
N THR A 24 7.01 13.16 -7.62
CA THR A 24 6.30 13.01 -8.89
C THR A 24 5.10 12.07 -8.79
N ALA A 25 5.25 10.96 -8.05
CA ALA A 25 4.16 10.01 -7.85
C ALA A 25 3.03 10.63 -7.01
N VAL A 26 3.37 11.33 -5.93
CA VAL A 26 2.40 12.04 -5.07
C VAL A 26 1.69 13.16 -5.84
N HIS A 27 2.44 13.94 -6.61
CA HIS A 27 1.89 15.01 -7.44
C HIS A 27 0.91 14.46 -8.48
N ASN A 28 1.28 13.39 -9.18
CA ASN A 28 0.41 12.75 -10.15
C ASN A 28 -0.82 12.09 -9.51
N ALA A 29 -0.69 11.55 -8.30
CA ALA A 29 -1.82 10.97 -7.56
C ALA A 29 -2.90 12.01 -7.19
N ILE A 30 -2.52 13.29 -7.07
CA ILE A 30 -3.46 14.40 -6.80
C ILE A 30 -4.05 14.94 -8.11
N LEU A 31 -3.23 15.09 -9.15
CA LEU A 31 -3.66 15.69 -10.41
C LEU A 31 -4.47 14.75 -11.30
N LEU A 32 -4.10 13.47 -11.34
CA LEU A 32 -4.70 12.49 -12.23
C LEU A 32 -5.91 11.86 -11.54
N LYS A 33 -6.93 11.55 -12.35
CA LYS A 33 -8.10 10.79 -11.87
C LYS A 33 -7.80 9.30 -11.62
N TRP A 34 -6.64 8.83 -12.09
CA TRP A 34 -6.21 7.43 -11.97
C TRP A 34 -5.47 7.24 -10.66
N SER A 35 -5.85 6.21 -9.90
CA SER A 35 -5.16 5.84 -8.66
C SER A 35 -4.88 4.34 -8.64
N ASN A 36 -3.83 3.94 -7.92
CA ASN A 36 -3.55 2.53 -7.64
C ASN A 36 -4.46 1.95 -6.55
N GLY A 37 -5.36 2.74 -5.96
CA GLY A 37 -6.23 2.34 -4.85
C GLY A 37 -7.02 1.04 -5.09
N PRO A 38 -7.68 0.85 -6.25
CA PRO A 38 -8.38 -0.40 -6.55
C PRO A 38 -7.44 -1.62 -6.55
N VAL A 39 -6.25 -1.47 -7.14
CA VAL A 39 -5.24 -2.54 -7.24
C VAL A 39 -4.69 -2.87 -5.84
N GLU A 40 -4.34 -1.85 -5.06
CA GLU A 40 -3.88 -2.01 -3.68
C GLU A 40 -4.95 -2.66 -2.79
N GLY A 41 -6.22 -2.32 -3.00
CA GLY A 41 -7.36 -2.94 -2.32
C GLY A 41 -7.43 -4.45 -2.59
N GLN A 42 -7.31 -4.88 -3.85
CA GLN A 42 -7.28 -6.30 -4.21
C GLN A 42 -6.07 -7.02 -3.59
N ILE A 43 -4.89 -6.38 -3.63
CA ILE A 43 -3.69 -6.93 -3.00
C ILE A 43 -3.87 -7.06 -1.49
N ASN A 44 -4.49 -6.08 -0.84
CA ASN A 44 -4.73 -6.11 0.61
C ASN A 44 -5.74 -7.21 0.97
N LYS A 45 -6.81 -7.38 0.19
CA LYS A 45 -7.75 -8.51 0.33
C LYS A 45 -7.02 -9.84 0.27
N LEU A 46 -6.19 -10.05 -0.77
CA LEU A 46 -5.39 -11.26 -0.93
C LEU A 46 -4.42 -11.48 0.24
N LYS A 47 -3.72 -10.44 0.70
CA LYS A 47 -2.84 -10.51 1.88
C LYS A 47 -3.61 -10.89 3.15
N THR A 48 -4.81 -10.35 3.35
CA THR A 48 -5.67 -10.67 4.48
C THR A 48 -6.08 -12.14 4.49
N ILE A 49 -6.52 -12.67 3.35
CA ILE A 49 -6.87 -14.10 3.21
C ILE A 49 -5.67 -14.98 3.54
N LYS A 50 -4.49 -14.65 2.98
CA LYS A 50 -3.26 -15.38 3.27
C LYS A 50 -2.91 -15.37 4.77
N ARG A 51 -3.11 -14.23 5.46
CA ARG A 51 -2.91 -14.11 6.91
C ARG A 51 -3.91 -14.93 7.73
N GLN A 52 -5.18 -14.98 7.31
CA GLN A 52 -6.22 -15.80 7.97
C GLN A 52 -5.89 -17.30 7.95
N ILE A 53 -5.11 -17.76 6.97
CA ILE A 53 -4.67 -19.16 6.84
C ILE A 53 -3.23 -19.33 7.37
N TYR A 54 -2.72 -18.37 8.15
CA TYR A 54 -1.36 -18.37 8.72
C TYR A 54 -0.24 -18.57 7.68
N GLY A 55 -0.49 -18.16 6.42
CA GLY A 55 0.45 -18.33 5.32
C GLY A 55 0.63 -19.78 4.82
N ARG A 56 -0.15 -20.74 5.31
CA ARG A 56 0.00 -22.18 5.02
C ARG A 56 -0.86 -22.70 3.86
N CYS A 57 -1.34 -21.83 2.97
CA CYS A 57 -2.17 -22.27 1.85
C CYS A 57 -1.37 -22.53 0.57
N SER A 58 -1.73 -23.58 -0.16
CA SER A 58 -1.32 -23.73 -1.57
C SER A 58 -1.97 -22.64 -2.43
N LEU A 59 -1.42 -22.39 -3.62
CA LEU A 59 -2.00 -21.42 -4.57
C LEU A 59 -3.46 -21.76 -4.91
N GLU A 60 -3.78 -23.05 -5.04
CA GLU A 60 -5.12 -23.52 -5.34
C GLU A 60 -6.11 -23.18 -4.21
N LEU A 61 -5.72 -23.41 -2.96
CA LEU A 61 -6.54 -23.08 -1.79
C LEU A 61 -6.74 -21.56 -1.66
N LEU A 62 -5.71 -20.76 -1.98
CA LEU A 62 -5.81 -19.30 -2.00
C LEU A 62 -6.82 -18.82 -3.05
N LYS A 63 -6.76 -19.39 -4.26
CA LYS A 63 -7.70 -19.06 -5.35
C LYS A 63 -9.15 -19.39 -4.96
N ARG A 64 -9.39 -20.58 -4.40
CA ARG A 64 -10.73 -20.99 -3.95
C ARG A 64 -11.28 -20.04 -2.89
N ARG A 65 -10.47 -19.65 -1.89
CA ARG A 65 -10.89 -18.69 -0.88
C ARG A 65 -11.14 -17.28 -1.43
N LEU A 66 -10.34 -16.85 -2.40
CA LEU A 66 -10.54 -15.55 -3.03
C LEU A 66 -11.88 -15.48 -3.76
N VAL A 67 -12.26 -16.53 -4.50
CA VAL A 67 -13.55 -16.65 -5.19
C VAL A 67 -14.71 -16.62 -4.20
N ILE A 68 -14.64 -17.42 -3.13
CA ILE A 68 -15.69 -17.45 -2.08
C ILE A 68 -15.93 -16.08 -1.43
N GLN A 69 -14.92 -15.22 -1.37
CA GLN A 69 -15.05 -13.85 -0.83
C GLN A 69 -15.43 -12.80 -1.89
N LEU A 70 -15.53 -13.17 -3.16
CA LEU A 70 -15.95 -12.28 -4.25
C LEU A 70 -17.44 -12.43 -4.58
N ASP A 71 -18.06 -13.54 -4.15
CA ASP A 71 -19.52 -13.74 -4.10
C ASP A 71 -20.14 -13.07 -2.86
#